data_AF-A0ABD8B5M2-F1
#
_entry.id   AF-A0ABD8B5M2-F1
#
_cell.length_a   1.000
_cell.length_b   1.000
_cell.length_c   1.000
_cell.angle_alpha   90.00
_cell.angle_beta   90.00
_cell.angle_gamma   90.00
#
_symmetry.space_group_name_H-M   'P 1'
#
loop_
_entity.id
_entity.type
_entity.pdbx_description
1 polymer ?
#
loop_
_entity_poly.entity_id
_entity_poly.type
_entity_poly.pdbx_seq_one_letter_code
_entity_poly.pdbx_strand_id
1 'polypeptide(L)'
;MTETEELRATAELLAAKVHAPEDQVEIMQLVAQYGPAVDSGSGEAAADLWAEDGVFDAVPHLRMEGRKGVLGWSTAPVTRA
;
A
#
# COMPACT_ATOMS: atom_id res chain seq x y z
N MET A 1 -4.92 39.29 15.57
CA MET A 1 -5.42 37.93 15.75
C MET A 1 -5.58 37.70 17.24
N THR A 2 -6.61 36.96 17.65
CA THR A 2 -6.77 36.57 19.06
C THR A 2 -5.81 35.41 19.38
N GLU A 3 -5.42 35.26 20.65
CA GLU A 3 -4.57 34.13 21.11
C GLU A 3 -5.16 32.77 20.69
N THR A 4 -6.50 32.66 20.66
CA THR A 4 -7.21 31.47 20.19
C THR A 4 -7.03 31.21 18.69
N GLU A 5 -6.97 32.26 17.87
CA GLU A 5 -6.70 32.13 16.43
C GLU A 5 -5.26 31.66 16.16
N GLU A 6 -4.30 32.18 16.92
CA GLU A 6 -2.89 31.78 16.83
C GLU A 6 -2.68 30.32 17.26
N LEU A 7 -3.37 29.90 18.33
CA LEU A 7 -3.32 28.52 18.79
C LEU A 7 -3.94 27.55 17.78
N ARG A 8 -5.07 27.94 17.15
CA ARG A 8 -5.71 27.14 16.09
C ARG A 8 -4.78 26.99 14.88
N ALA A 9 -4.20 28.10 14.41
CA ALA A 9 -3.26 28.08 13.29
C ALA A 9 -2.04 27.19 13.57
N THR A 10 -1.52 27.23 14.80
CA THR A 10 -0.43 26.37 15.24
C THR A 10 -0.83 24.89 15.25
N ALA A 11 -2.03 24.58 15.76
CA ALA A 11 -2.54 23.20 15.78
C ALA A 11 -2.73 22.64 14.36
N GLU A 12 -3.28 23.43 13.44
CA GLU A 12 -3.44 23.04 12.02
C GLU A 12 -2.08 22.80 11.34
N LEU A 13 -1.10 23.67 11.60
CA LEU A 13 0.27 23.49 11.10
C LEU A 13 0.91 22.20 11.62
N LEU A 14 0.76 21.91 12.92
CA LEU A 14 1.31 20.70 13.52
C LEU A 14 0.60 19.45 13.02
N ALA A 15 -0.72 19.47 12.89
CA ALA A 15 -1.48 18.36 12.32
C ALA A 15 -1.02 18.04 10.89
N ALA A 16 -0.86 19.05 10.04
CA ALA A 16 -0.34 18.87 8.68
C ALA A 16 1.09 18.29 8.66
N LYS A 17 1.94 18.73 9.61
CA LYS A 17 3.32 18.22 9.74
C LYS A 17 3.40 16.78 10.23
N VAL A 18 2.41 16.30 10.98
CA VAL A 18 2.34 14.93 11.49
C VAL A 18 1.71 13.99 10.46
N HIS A 19 0.68 14.45 9.75
CA HIS A 19 -0.03 13.65 8.75
C HIS A 19 0.89 13.13 7.63
N ALA A 20 1.78 13.99 7.10
CA ALA A 20 2.64 13.57 5.98
C ALA A 20 3.62 12.43 6.35
N PRO A 21 4.33 12.47 7.50
CA PRO A 21 5.10 11.32 7.99
C PRO A 21 4.25 10.07 8.30
N GLU A 22 3.03 10.24 8.81
CA GLU A 22 2.12 9.11 9.07
C GLU A 22 1.76 8.37 7.77
N ASP A 23 1.37 9.12 6.73
CA ASP A 23 1.11 8.58 5.38
C ASP A 23 2.35 7.86 4.83
N GLN A 24 3.53 8.45 5.02
CA GLN A 24 4.79 7.86 4.57
C GLN A 24 5.07 6.53 5.27
N VAL A 25 4.86 6.46 6.59
CA VAL A 25 5.05 5.22 7.36
C VAL A 25 4.05 4.15 6.92
N GLU A 26 2.78 4.52 6.72
CA GLU A 26 1.75 3.60 6.23
C GLU A 26 2.12 3.00 4.86
N ILE A 27 2.52 3.85 3.90
CA ILE A 27 2.96 3.41 2.58
C ILE A 27 4.22 2.51 2.68
N MET A 28 5.20 2.90 3.50
CA MET A 28 6.40 2.08 3.71
C MET A 28 6.08 0.71 4.31
N GLN A 29 5.11 0.64 5.21
CA GLN A 29 4.64 -0.63 5.78
C GLN A 29 3.94 -1.48 4.72
N LEU A 30 3.11 -0.91 3.84
CA LEU A 30 2.49 -1.65 2.73
C LEU A 30 3.56 -2.25 1.80
N VAL A 31 4.56 -1.47 1.41
CA VAL A 31 5.67 -1.93 0.56
C VAL A 31 6.48 -3.03 1.24
N ALA A 32 6.78 -2.86 2.54
CA ALA A 32 7.55 -3.84 3.31
C ALA A 32 6.81 -5.16 3.54
N GLN A 33 5.48 -5.14 3.60
CA GLN A 33 4.65 -6.34 3.78
C GLN A 33 4.48 -7.15 2.49
N TYR A 34 4.48 -6.48 1.33
CA TYR A 34 4.19 -7.14 0.05
C TYR A 34 5.21 -8.24 -0.29
N GLY A 35 6.52 -7.97 -0.16
CA GLY A 35 7.57 -8.94 -0.46
C GLY A 35 7.43 -10.25 0.34
N PRO A 36 7.43 -10.20 1.68
CA PRO A 36 7.21 -11.37 2.53
C PRO A 36 5.89 -12.11 2.26
N ALA A 37 4.81 -11.40 1.95
CA ALA A 37 3.53 -12.03 1.63
C ALA A 37 3.60 -12.84 0.32
N VAL A 38 4.23 -12.30 -0.72
CA VAL A 38 4.47 -13.01 -1.99
C VAL A 38 5.44 -14.17 -1.81
N ASP A 39 6.57 -13.95 -1.14
CA ASP A 39 7.64 -14.95 -0.97
C ASP A 39 7.18 -16.16 -0.15
N SER A 40 6.23 -15.96 0.78
CA SER A 40 5.63 -17.03 1.58
C SER A 40 4.47 -17.75 0.90
N GLY A 41 4.03 -17.29 -0.29
CA GLY A 41 2.83 -17.80 -0.97
C GLY A 41 1.52 -17.38 -0.30
N SER A 42 1.54 -16.35 0.56
CA SER A 42 0.36 -15.83 1.26
C SER A 42 -0.45 -14.91 0.32
N GLY A 43 -1.09 -15.51 -0.69
CA GLY A 43 -1.70 -14.76 -1.78
C GLY A 43 -2.84 -13.82 -1.38
N GLU A 44 -3.67 -14.21 -0.41
CA GLU A 44 -4.70 -13.34 0.16
C GLU A 44 -4.08 -12.11 0.82
N ALA A 45 -3.05 -12.30 1.65
CA ALA A 45 -2.36 -11.19 2.31
C ALA A 45 -1.68 -10.26 1.30
N ALA A 46 -1.07 -10.79 0.23
CA ALA A 46 -0.48 -9.98 -0.83
C ALA A 46 -1.54 -9.19 -1.59
N ALA A 47 -2.69 -9.80 -1.88
CA ALA A 47 -3.80 -9.17 -2.61
C ALA A 47 -4.48 -8.06 -1.79
N ASP A 48 -4.65 -8.24 -0.48
CA ASP A 48 -5.31 -7.26 0.38
C ASP A 48 -4.56 -5.91 0.47
N LEU A 49 -3.26 -5.89 0.17
CA LEU A 49 -2.45 -4.67 0.09
C LEU A 49 -2.76 -3.83 -1.17
N TRP A 50 -3.49 -4.39 -2.14
CA TRP A 50 -3.84 -3.71 -3.38
C TRP A 50 -5.23 -3.06 -3.32
N ALA A 51 -5.31 -1.89 -3.95
CA ALA A 51 -6.58 -1.26 -4.29
C ALA A 51 -7.41 -2.19 -5.19
N GLU A 52 -8.74 -2.06 -5.11
CA GLU A 52 -9.66 -2.92 -5.87
C GLU A 52 -9.41 -2.87 -7.38
N ASP A 53 -9.05 -1.69 -7.90
CA ASP A 53 -8.74 -1.38 -9.30
C ASP A 53 -7.24 -1.16 -9.57
N GLY A 54 -6.36 -1.46 -8.60
CA GLY A 54 -4.92 -1.28 -8.74
C GLY A 54 -4.32 -2.19 -9.81
N VAL A 55 -3.28 -1.73 -10.51
CA VAL A 55 -2.62 -2.50 -11.58
C VAL A 55 -1.15 -2.73 -11.25
N PHE A 56 -0.72 -3.99 -11.27
CA PHE A 56 0.69 -4.36 -11.26
C PHE A 56 1.14 -4.72 -12.67
N ASP A 57 2.12 -4.01 -13.20
CA ASP A 57 2.64 -4.24 -14.56
C ASP A 57 4.15 -4.50 -14.53
N ALA A 58 4.53 -5.77 -14.58
CA ALA A 58 5.90 -6.22 -14.77
C ALA A 58 6.14 -6.47 -16.26
N VAL A 59 6.24 -5.38 -17.01
CA VAL A 59 6.46 -5.38 -18.45
C VAL A 59 7.76 -6.13 -18.81
N PRO A 60 7.77 -6.97 -19.86
CA PRO A 60 6.64 -7.40 -20.72
C PRO A 60 5.95 -8.69 -20.25
N HIS A 61 6.29 -9.19 -19.06
CA HIS A 61 6.06 -10.58 -18.68
C HIS A 61 4.72 -10.82 -17.99
N LEU A 62 4.22 -9.83 -17.24
CA LEU A 62 3.05 -10.02 -16.39
C LEU A 62 2.32 -8.71 -16.17
N ARG A 63 0.99 -8.76 -16.29
CA ARG A 63 0.09 -7.70 -15.89
C ARG A 63 -1.01 -8.30 -15.02
N MET A 64 -1.23 -7.73 -13.84
CA MET A 64 -2.28 -8.13 -12.90
C MET A 64 -3.22 -6.95 -12.68
N GLU A 65 -4.52 -7.20 -12.81
CA GLU A 65 -5.56 -6.16 -12.69
C GLU A 65 -6.41 -6.39 -11.45
N GLY A 66 -6.46 -5.36 -10.61
CA GLY A 66 -7.13 -5.35 -9.33
C GLY A 66 -6.58 -6.35 -8.32
N ARG A 67 -7.17 -6.30 -7.12
CA ARG A 67 -6.94 -7.29 -6.06
C ARG A 67 -7.10 -8.73 -6.54
N LYS A 68 -8.09 -8.98 -7.41
CA LYS A 68 -8.36 -10.31 -7.97
C LYS A 68 -7.22 -10.83 -8.83
N GLY A 69 -6.60 -9.97 -9.64
CA GLY A 69 -5.45 -10.34 -10.47
C GLY A 69 -4.26 -10.77 -9.61
N VAL A 70 -3.97 -10.01 -8.55
CA VAL A 70 -2.88 -10.31 -7.61
C VAL A 70 -3.14 -11.61 -6.85
N LEU A 71 -4.37 -11.83 -6.38
CA LEU A 71 -4.75 -13.08 -5.72
C LEU A 71 -4.61 -14.30 -6.65
N GLY A 72 -5.10 -14.18 -7.89
CA GLY A 72 -5.05 -15.26 -8.86
C GLY A 72 -3.62 -15.66 -9.23
N TRP A 73 -2.71 -14.70 -9.33
CA TRP A 73 -1.30 -14.97 -9.61
C TRP A 73 -0.56 -15.57 -8.41
N SER A 74 -0.73 -14.99 -7.21
CA SER A 74 -0.03 -15.41 -6.00
C SER A 74 -0.45 -16.79 -5.48
N THR A 75 -1.63 -17.26 -5.85
CA THR A 75 -2.14 -18.60 -5.51
C THR A 75 -2.00 -19.62 -6.64
N ALA A 76 -1.51 -19.19 -7.81
CA ALA A 76 -1.32 -20.08 -8.94
C ALA A 76 -0.27 -21.15 -8.62
N PRO A 77 -0.52 -22.43 -8.95
CA PRO A 77 0.47 -23.48 -8.75
C PRO A 77 1.71 -23.17 -9.59
N VAL A 78 2.90 -23.23 -8.97
CA VAL A 78 4.16 -23.17 -9.71
C VAL A 78 4.25 -24.42 -10.57
N THR A 79 3.87 -24.32 -11.84
CA THR A 79 4.16 -25.37 -12.83
C THR A 79 5.67 -25.43 -13.01
N ARG A 80 6.31 -26.38 -12.33
CA ARG A 80 7.70 -26.75 -12.58
C ARG A 80 7.75 -27.42 -13.95
N ALA A 81 8.44 -26.79 -14.90
CA ALA A 81 8.82 -27.43 -16.16
C ALA A 81 9.79 -28.59 -15.91
#